data_AF-A0A951WI34-F1
#
_entry.id   AF-A0A951WI34-F1
#
_cell.length_a   1.000
_cell.length_b   1.000
_cell.length_c   1.000
_cell.angle_alpha   90.00
_cell.angle_beta   90.00
_cell.angle_gamma   90.00
#
_symmetry.space_group_name_H-M   'P 1'
#
loop_
_entity.id
_entity.type
_entity.pdbx_description
1 polymer ?
#
loop_
_entity_poly.entity_id
_entity_poly.type
_entity_poly.pdbx_seq_one_letter_code
_entity_poly.pdbx_strand_id
1 'polypeptide(L)' 'MISEELLSIMCCPETKADLVLEDNFLISTDPKTRRKYRIENDIPVMLIDESEIMEEKEWQKIMEKHGRSTGAGN' A
#
# COMPACT_ATOMS: atom_id res chain seq x y z
N MET A 1 -8.74 15.07 -1.51
CA MET A 1 -9.18 14.02 -0.56
C MET A 1 -9.64 12.84 -1.38
N ILE A 2 -8.85 11.75 -1.39
CA ILE A 2 -9.20 10.51 -2.09
C ILE A 2 -10.39 9.85 -1.36
N SER A 3 -11.48 9.59 -2.07
CA SER A 3 -12.67 8.94 -1.53
C SER A 3 -12.42 7.46 -1.25
N GLU A 4 -13.02 6.92 -0.18
CA GLU A 4 -12.90 5.49 0.21
C GLU A 4 -13.32 4.52 -0.91
N GLU A 5 -14.29 4.90 -1.76
CA GLU A 5 -14.67 4.15 -2.95
C GLU A 5 -13.52 4.01 -3.98
N LEU A 6 -12.71 5.05 -4.16
CA LEU A 6 -11.57 4.99 -5.10
C LEU A 6 -10.48 4.06 -4.55
N LEU A 7 -10.25 4.09 -3.24
CA LEU A 7 -9.33 3.17 -2.57
C LEU A 7 -9.79 1.71 -2.72
N SER A 8 -11.10 1.45 -2.69
CA SER A 8 -11.67 0.11 -2.86
C SER A 8 -11.52 -0.46 -4.29
N ILE A 9 -11.20 0.37 -5.28
CA ILE A 9 -10.95 -0.05 -6.67
C ILE A 9 -9.44 -0.13 -6.95
N MET A 10 -8.61 0.56 -6.16
CA MET A 10 -7.16 0.60 -6.34
C MET A 10 -6.47 -0.56 -5.61
N CYS A 11 -5.65 -1.29 -6.36
CA CYS A 11 -4.80 -2.37 -5.87
C CYS A 11 -3.35 -2.12 -6.29
N CYS A 12 -2.43 -2.83 -5.66
CA CYS A 12 -1.01 -2.80 -6.02
C CYS A 12 -0.84 -3.13 -7.52
N PRO A 13 -0.18 -2.27 -8.31
CA PRO A 13 0.01 -2.52 -9.74
C PRO A 13 0.81 -3.81 -10.03
N GLU A 14 1.70 -4.22 -9.13
CA GLU A 14 2.54 -5.42 -9.25
C GLU A 14 1.80 -6.72 -8.87
N THR A 15 1.19 -6.74 -7.67
CA THR A 15 0.69 -7.97 -7.05
C THR A 15 -0.83 -8.06 -6.98
N LYS A 16 -1.55 -6.99 -7.30
CA LYS A 16 -3.00 -6.84 -7.09
C LYS A 16 -3.46 -6.96 -5.64
N ALA A 17 -2.53 -6.95 -4.68
CA ALA A 17 -2.86 -6.87 -3.27
C ALA A 17 -3.54 -5.53 -2.93
N ASP A 18 -4.27 -5.51 -1.83
CA ASP A 18 -4.87 -4.30 -1.31
C ASP A 18 -3.80 -3.25 -0.97
N LEU A 19 -4.24 -1.99 -0.90
CA LEU A 19 -3.43 -0.87 -0.45
C LEU A 19 -3.99 -0.34 0.87
N VAL A 20 -3.10 0.11 1.76
CA VAL A 20 -3.45 0.93 2.92
C VAL A 20 -2.92 2.35 2.71
N LEU A 21 -3.72 3.34 3.07
CA LEU A 21 -3.31 4.73 3.08
C LEU A 21 -2.72 5.04 4.46
N GLU A 22 -1.42 5.32 4.50
CA GLU A 22 -0.71 5.76 5.69
C GLU A 22 -0.07 7.12 5.41
N ASP A 23 -0.51 8.14 6.16
CA ASP A 23 -0.17 9.54 5.93
C ASP A 23 -0.41 9.97 4.48
N ASN A 24 0.67 10.13 3.70
CA ASN A 24 0.67 10.56 2.31
C ASN A 24 1.25 9.48 1.37
N PHE A 25 1.11 8.22 1.76
CA PHE A 25 1.61 7.06 1.02
C PHE A 25 0.56 5.96 0.93
N LEU A 26 0.57 5.25 -0.20
CA LEU A 26 -0.15 4.00 -0.37
C LEU A 26 0.83 2.84 -0.18
N ILE A 27 0.51 1.92 0.72
CA ILE A 27 1.38 0.80 1.06
C ILE A 27 0.68 -0.50 0.69
N SER A 28 1.35 -1.34 -0.08
CA SER A 28 0.86 -2.67 -0.47
C SER A 28 0.76 -3.58 0.74
N THR A 29 -0.37 -4.28 0.88
CA THR A 29 -0.55 -5.32 1.90
C THR A 29 0.11 -6.65 1.51
N ASP A 30 0.86 -6.70 0.41
CA ASP A 30 1.62 -7.88 0.05
C ASP A 30 2.95 -7.94 0.84
N PRO A 31 3.18 -8.99 1.65
CA PRO A 31 4.37 -9.11 2.49
C PRO A 31 5.66 -9.38 1.70
N LYS A 32 5.57 -9.81 0.43
CA LYS A 32 6.74 -10.11 -0.40
C LYS A 32 7.34 -8.86 -1.03
N THR A 33 6.48 -7.96 -1.49
CA THR A 33 6.85 -6.74 -2.21
C THR A 33 6.91 -5.53 -1.30
N ARG A 34 5.99 -5.41 -0.33
CA ARG A 34 5.92 -4.30 0.66
C ARG A 34 6.10 -2.92 0.04
N ARG A 35 5.55 -2.77 -1.18
CA ARG A 35 5.71 -1.58 -2.01
C ARG A 35 5.05 -0.39 -1.35
N LYS A 36 5.73 0.75 -1.38
CA LYS A 36 5.28 2.04 -0.88
C LYS A 36 5.26 3.03 -2.04
N TYR A 37 4.10 3.62 -2.28
CA TYR A 37 3.85 4.58 -3.34
C TYR A 37 3.57 5.94 -2.71
N ARG A 38 4.28 6.98 -3.17
CA ARG A 38 4.08 8.35 -2.69
C ARG A 38 2.86 8.99 -3.35
N ILE A 39 2.20 9.87 -2.63
CA ILE A 39 1.12 10.72 -3.15
C ILE A 39 1.69 12.12 -3.38
N GLU A 40 1.61 12.63 -4.61
CA GLU A 40 2.08 13.97 -4.97
C GLU A 40 0.92 14.77 -5.56
N ASN A 41 0.63 15.95 -5.01
CA ASN A 41 -0.49 16.78 -5.45
C ASN A 41 -1.84 16.04 -5.46
N ASP A 42 -2.12 15.26 -4.41
CA ASP A 42 -3.30 14.36 -4.31
C ASP A 42 -3.35 13.24 -5.38
N ILE A 43 -2.29 13.03 -6.17
CA ILE A 43 -2.19 11.99 -7.20
C ILE A 43 -1.21 10.90 -6.73
N PRO A 44 -1.65 9.63 -6.60
CA PRO A 44 -0.75 8.54 -6.24
C PRO A 44 0.18 8.17 -7.40
N VAL A 45 1.49 8.18 -7.15
CA VAL A 45 2.51 7.75 -8.11
C VAL A 45 2.65 6.23 -8.03
N MET A 46 1.79 5.52 -8.77
CA MET A 46 1.72 4.05 -8.81
C MET A 46 2.66 3.43 -9.86
N LEU A 47 3.90 3.94 -9.96
CA LEU A 47 4.92 3.38 -10.85
C LEU A 47 5.85 2.46 -10.06
N ILE A 48 6.04 1.22 -10.52
CA ILE A 48 6.88 0.22 -9.83
C ILE A 48 8.33 0.69 -9.71
N ASP A 49 8.85 1.34 -10.75
CA ASP A 49 10.23 1.83 -10.79
C ASP A 49 10.48 2.98 -9.78
N GLU A 50 9.46 3.80 -9.54
CA GLU A 50 9.52 4.92 -8.58
C GLU A 50 9.06 4.54 -7.16
N SER A 51 8.56 3.32 -6.99
CA SER A 51 8.09 2.84 -5.71
C SER A 51 9.24 2.39 -4.81
N GLU A 52 9.06 2.59 -3.51
CA GLU A 52 10.02 2.16 -2.51
C GLU A 52 9.61 0.80 -1.93
N ILE A 53 10.57 0.01 -1.48
CA ILE A 53 10.31 -1.24 -0.74
C ILE A 53 10.46 -0.93 0.74
N MET A 54 9.42 -1.20 1.50
CA MET A 54 9.43 -0.95 2.94
C MET A 54 10.04 -2.11 3.71
N GLU A 55 10.75 -1.78 4.78
CA GLU A 55 11.28 -2.74 5.74
C GLU A 55 10.15 -3.54 6.39
N GLU A 56 10.37 -4.84 6.58
CA GLU A 56 9.34 -5.76 7.08
C GLU A 56 8.76 -5.34 8.43
N LYS A 57 9.62 -4.89 9.34
CA LYS A 57 9.22 -4.49 10.69
C LYS A 57 8.34 -3.26 10.70
N GLU A 58 8.64 -2.29 9.83
CA GLU A 58 7.81 -1.08 9.70
C GLU A 58 6.48 -1.42 9.03
N TRP A 59 6.54 -2.29 8.02
CA TRP A 59 5.37 -2.79 7.32
C TRP A 59 4.40 -3.51 8.25
N GLN A 60 4.89 -4.42 9.10
CA GLN A 60 4.06 -5.12 10.08
C GLN A 60 3.35 -4.16 11.03
N LYS A 61 4.03 -3.12 11.53
CA LYS A 61 3.42 -2.11 12.42
C LYS A 61 2.28 -1.37 11.74
N ILE A 62 2.46 -0.99 10.47
CA ILE A 62 1.43 -0.29 9.70
C ILE A 62 0.25 -1.23 9.42
N MET A 63 0.51 -2.48 9.02
CA MET A 63 -0.57 -3.46 8.83
C MET A 63 -1.38 -3.70 10.09
N GLU A 64 -0.73 -3.82 11.25
CA GLU A 64 -1.39 -3.97 12.55
C GLU A 64 -2.24 -2.74 12.90
N LYS A 65 -1.69 -1.53 12.70
CA LYS A 65 -2.41 -0.26 12.91
C LYS A 65 -3.68 -0.16 12.06
N HIS A 66 -3.63 -0.66 10.82
CA HIS A 66 -4.78 -0.67 9.90
C HIS A 66 -5.65 -1.93 10.02
N GLY A 67 -5.39 -2.81 10.99
CA GLY A 67 -6.17 -4.04 11.20
C GLY A 67 -6.11 -5.03 10.02
N ARG A 68 -5.09 -4.94 9.16
CA ARG A 68 -4.89 -5.85 8.04
C ARG A 68 -4.18 -7.10 8.55
N SER A 69 -4.87 -8.24 8.54
CA SER A 69 -4.23 -9.53 8.77
C SER A 69 -3.22 -9.76 7.65
N THR A 70 -1.94 -9.91 7.98
CA THR A 70 -0.82 -10.20 7.07
C THR A 70 -0.88 -11.61 6.45
N GLY A 71 -2.07 -12.23 6.48
CA GLY A 71 -2.35 -13.54 5.91
C GLY A 71 -2.16 -13.48 4.41
N ALA A 72 -1.10 -14.13 3.95
CA ALA A 72 -0.93 -14.54 2.57
C ALA A 72 -2.28 -15.04 2.03
N GLY A 73 -2.82 -14.33 1.04
CA GLY A 73 -3.90 -14.88 0.23
C GLY A 73 -3.45 -16.22 -0.34
N ASN A 74 -4.32 -17.23 -0.19
CA ASN A 74 -4.15 -18.62 -0.64
C ASN A 74 -3.57 -18.75 -2.05
#